data_AF-A0A914WZY5-F1
#
_entry.id   AF-A0A914WZY5-F1
#
_cell.length_a   1.000
_cell.length_b   1.000
_cell.length_c   1.000
_cell.angle_alpha   90.00
_cell.angle_beta   90.00
_cell.angle_gamma   90.00
#
_symmetry.space_group_name_H-M   'P 1'
#
loop_
_entity.id
_entity.type
_entity.pdbx_description
1 polymer ?
#
loop_
_entity_poly.entity_id
_entity_poly.type
_entity_poly.pdbx_seq_one_letter_code
_entity_poly.pdbx_strand_id
1 'polypeptide(L)'
;MPSGSPRPKTSAGGVEIELVFVEPLPHAYECPVCQQALRYPVQFDKCAHHCCSNCLPQLIKEHGAKCPVDGKPIDRDQVYVDKNLQKTIQQLQVKCTFHENGCKWTGQLKEVPSHIPECENADMVCSKGCGVIYQRKDHEKHSVEDCLKRVVICEHCEKEIKKHYLDSHYKACPRFPLTAVEDRQLPAKVQRGQSRACLYGDGKVRGKHMSLFVGLLKGDYDVLLSWPFSHRVTFTLLDQCQDPAGRHNITYTVKPNTTKENRPFLGRPTSERNASFGAQKFCELGLLEKLDYVRDDVMFIKVQVDTEDMTPL
;
A
#
# COMPACT_ATOMS: atom_id res chain seq x y z
N MET A 1 -6.30 -23.51 -33.06
CA MET A 1 -7.38 -22.80 -32.34
C MET A 1 -7.45 -23.39 -30.95
N PRO A 2 -7.25 -22.63 -29.86
CA PRO A 2 -7.20 -23.21 -28.53
C PRO A 2 -8.63 -23.50 -28.06
N SER A 3 -8.98 -24.79 -27.99
CA SER A 3 -10.21 -25.24 -27.34
C SER A 3 -9.94 -25.38 -25.85
N GLY A 4 -10.44 -24.43 -25.06
CA GLY A 4 -10.37 -24.47 -23.61
C GLY A 4 -11.09 -25.70 -23.03
N SER A 5 -10.36 -26.47 -22.23
CA SER A 5 -10.91 -27.60 -21.47
C SER A 5 -11.49 -27.09 -20.14
N PRO A 6 -12.66 -27.57 -19.70
CA PRO A 6 -13.27 -27.11 -18.45
C PRO A 6 -12.50 -27.63 -17.23
N ARG A 7 -12.14 -26.72 -16.30
CA ARG A 7 -11.62 -27.05 -14.95
C ARG A 7 -12.71 -27.69 -14.08
N PRO A 8 -12.47 -28.84 -13.42
CA PRO A 8 -13.33 -29.32 -12.34
C PRO A 8 -12.83 -28.85 -10.97
N LYS A 9 -13.80 -28.32 -10.20
CA LYS A 9 -13.68 -27.82 -8.84
C LYS A 9 -13.45 -28.97 -7.85
N THR A 10 -12.57 -28.78 -6.87
CA THR A 10 -12.72 -29.41 -5.56
C THR A 10 -12.74 -28.36 -4.45
N SER A 11 -13.71 -28.53 -3.56
CA SER A 11 -14.19 -27.61 -2.54
C SER A 11 -13.27 -27.42 -1.33
N ALA A 12 -13.47 -26.26 -0.69
CA ALA A 12 -13.07 -25.87 0.66
C ALA A 12 -11.60 -25.42 0.85
N GLY A 13 -11.34 -24.16 0.49
CA GLY A 13 -10.33 -23.32 1.16
C GLY A 13 -8.85 -23.63 0.93
N GLY A 14 -8.50 -24.63 0.13
CA GLY A 14 -7.12 -24.93 -0.27
C GLY A 14 -6.76 -24.26 -1.59
N VAL A 15 -5.63 -23.56 -1.64
CA VAL A 15 -5.00 -23.17 -2.90
C VAL A 15 -4.77 -24.43 -3.73
N GLU A 16 -5.23 -24.45 -4.99
CA GLU A 16 -4.94 -25.56 -5.92
C GLU A 16 -3.43 -25.60 -6.17
N ILE A 17 -2.74 -26.58 -5.58
CA ILE A 17 -1.29 -26.77 -5.80
C ILE A 17 -1.11 -27.45 -7.16
N GLU A 18 -0.62 -26.69 -8.13
CA GLU A 18 -0.19 -27.22 -9.43
C GLU A 18 1.15 -27.94 -9.27
N LEU A 19 1.18 -29.23 -9.63
CA LEU A 19 2.38 -30.05 -9.52
C LEU A 19 3.27 -29.86 -10.74
N VAL A 20 4.52 -29.47 -10.50
CA VAL A 20 5.53 -29.31 -11.56
C VAL A 20 6.48 -30.50 -11.50
N PHE A 21 6.38 -31.43 -12.44
CA PHE A 21 7.27 -32.59 -12.51
C PHE A 21 8.63 -32.21 -13.12
N VAL A 22 9.71 -32.84 -12.64
CA VAL A 22 11.04 -32.66 -13.23
C VAL A 22 11.10 -33.28 -14.63
N GLU A 23 10.58 -34.49 -14.73
CA GLU A 23 10.41 -35.23 -15.98
C GLU A 23 8.92 -35.27 -16.36
N PRO A 24 8.58 -35.32 -17.66
CA PRO A 24 7.18 -35.47 -18.09
C PRO A 24 6.49 -36.65 -17.40
N LEU A 25 5.29 -36.43 -16.87
CA LEU A 25 4.51 -37.49 -16.23
C LEU A 25 4.24 -38.62 -17.24
N PRO A 26 4.67 -39.87 -16.97
CA PRO A 26 4.34 -40.99 -17.83
C PRO A 26 2.82 -41.19 -17.91
N HIS A 27 2.29 -41.47 -19.12
CA HIS A 27 0.86 -41.68 -19.33
C HIS A 27 0.29 -42.82 -18.47
N ALA A 28 1.10 -43.83 -18.12
CA ALA A 28 0.72 -44.91 -17.20
C ALA A 28 0.38 -44.42 -15.77
N TYR A 29 0.82 -43.22 -15.39
CA TYR A 29 0.56 -42.61 -14.08
C TYR A 29 -0.52 -41.51 -14.14
N GLU A 30 -1.09 -41.28 -15.33
CA GLU A 30 -2.11 -40.28 -15.57
C GLU A 30 -3.51 -40.85 -15.33
N CYS A 31 -4.36 -40.09 -14.65
CA CYS A 31 -5.76 -40.46 -14.46
C CYS A 31 -6.56 -40.15 -15.72
N PRO A 32 -7.28 -41.13 -16.30
CA PRO A 32 -8.08 -40.90 -17.51
C PRO A 32 -9.30 -40.01 -17.29
N VAL A 33 -9.64 -39.70 -16.03
CA VAL A 33 -10.80 -38.86 -15.67
C VAL A 33 -10.37 -37.40 -15.44
N CYS A 34 -9.35 -37.16 -14.62
CA CYS A 34 -8.91 -35.80 -14.28
C CYS A 34 -7.66 -35.34 -15.02
N GLN A 35 -7.02 -36.20 -15.83
CA GLN A 35 -5.81 -35.89 -16.61
C GLN A 35 -4.65 -35.34 -15.74
N GLN A 36 -4.58 -35.80 -14.50
CA GLN A 36 -3.51 -35.49 -13.55
C GLN A 36 -2.88 -36.78 -13.04
N ALA A 37 -1.73 -36.68 -12.39
CA ALA A 37 -1.11 -37.81 -11.69
C ALA A 37 -2.12 -38.50 -10.75
N LEU A 38 -2.21 -39.82 -10.84
CA LEU A 38 -3.15 -40.61 -10.05
C LEU A 38 -2.96 -40.36 -8.55
N ARG A 39 -4.06 -40.02 -7.86
CA ARG A 39 -4.12 -39.87 -6.40
C ARG A 39 -4.91 -41.02 -5.81
N TYR A 40 -4.25 -41.84 -4.99
CA TYR A 40 -4.81 -43.08 -4.45
C TYR A 40 -5.40 -43.94 -5.60
N PRO A 41 -4.56 -44.44 -6.52
CA PRO A 41 -4.98 -45.15 -7.71
C PRO A 41 -5.82 -46.37 -7.35
N VAL A 42 -7.00 -46.42 -7.93
CA VAL A 42 -7.92 -47.55 -7.83
C VAL A 42 -7.86 -48.32 -9.15
N GLN A 43 -7.47 -49.58 -9.08
CA GLN A 43 -7.39 -50.50 -10.20
C GLN A 43 -8.74 -51.18 -10.45
N PHE A 44 -9.13 -51.30 -11.71
CA PHE A 44 -10.29 -52.09 -12.13
C PHE A 44 -9.88 -53.55 -12.37
N ASP A 45 -10.55 -54.51 -11.73
CA ASP A 45 -10.19 -55.94 -11.82
C ASP A 45 -10.17 -56.47 -13.27
N LYS A 46 -11.19 -56.09 -14.07
CA LYS A 46 -11.38 -56.63 -15.44
C LYS A 46 -10.41 -56.08 -16.51
N CYS A 47 -9.69 -55.00 -16.25
CA CYS A 47 -8.78 -54.41 -17.24
C CYS A 47 -7.45 -53.89 -16.72
N ALA A 48 -7.22 -53.93 -15.39
CA ALA A 48 -6.02 -53.42 -14.73
C ALA A 48 -5.71 -51.93 -14.97
N HIS A 49 -6.62 -51.15 -15.58
CA HIS A 49 -6.51 -49.69 -15.67
C HIS A 49 -6.84 -49.04 -14.33
N HIS A 50 -6.31 -47.82 -14.12
CA HIS A 50 -6.46 -47.08 -12.87
C HIS A 50 -7.21 -45.78 -13.05
N CYS A 51 -7.85 -45.31 -11.98
CA CYS A 51 -8.31 -43.93 -11.83
C CYS A 51 -8.05 -43.44 -10.40
N CYS A 52 -8.15 -42.13 -10.14
CA CYS A 52 -8.08 -41.62 -8.77
C CYS A 52 -9.27 -42.13 -7.94
N SER A 53 -9.05 -42.44 -6.67
CA SER A 53 -10.14 -42.79 -5.73
C SER A 53 -11.28 -41.76 -5.74
N ASN A 54 -10.94 -40.46 -5.80
CA ASN A 54 -11.94 -39.39 -5.87
C ASN A 54 -12.62 -39.22 -7.24
N CYS A 55 -12.05 -39.77 -8.31
CA CYS A 55 -12.64 -39.73 -9.65
C CYS A 55 -13.60 -40.90 -9.89
N LEU A 56 -13.45 -42.01 -9.17
CA LEU A 56 -14.27 -43.21 -9.32
C LEU A 56 -15.78 -42.94 -9.17
N PRO A 57 -16.27 -42.17 -8.18
CA PRO A 57 -17.72 -41.92 -8.04
C PRO A 57 -18.31 -41.19 -9.25
N GLN A 58 -17.60 -40.19 -9.78
CA GLN A 58 -18.02 -39.44 -10.95
C GLN A 58 -17.99 -40.32 -12.20
N LEU A 59 -16.93 -41.14 -12.36
CA LEU A 59 -16.81 -42.09 -13.45
C LEU A 59 -18.01 -43.06 -13.50
N ILE A 60 -18.39 -43.63 -12.36
CA ILE A 60 -19.52 -44.57 -12.28
C ILE A 60 -20.84 -43.86 -12.64
N LYS A 61 -21.04 -42.65 -12.12
CA LYS A 61 -22.28 -41.88 -12.29
C LYS A 61 -22.47 -41.36 -13.71
N GLU A 62 -21.42 -40.83 -14.34
CA GLU A 62 -21.48 -40.11 -15.61
C GLU A 62 -21.12 -40.99 -16.82
N HIS A 63 -20.22 -41.97 -16.65
CA HIS A 63 -19.76 -42.84 -17.73
C HIS A 63 -20.34 -44.26 -17.65
N GLY A 64 -21.42 -44.45 -16.87
CA GLY A 64 -22.18 -45.71 -16.83
C GLY A 64 -21.36 -46.91 -16.37
N ALA A 65 -20.43 -46.70 -15.42
CA ALA A 65 -19.53 -47.73 -14.90
C ALA A 65 -18.74 -48.47 -16.00
N LYS A 66 -18.18 -47.74 -16.97
CA LYS A 66 -17.27 -48.29 -17.99
C LYS A 66 -15.89 -47.65 -17.87
N CYS A 67 -14.86 -48.44 -18.12
CA CYS A 67 -13.49 -47.95 -18.17
C CYS A 67 -13.33 -46.94 -19.31
N PRO A 68 -12.79 -45.72 -19.07
CA PRO A 68 -12.55 -44.74 -20.13
C PRO A 68 -11.49 -45.16 -21.16
N VAL A 69 -10.63 -46.12 -20.81
CA VAL A 69 -9.49 -46.52 -21.64
C VAL A 69 -9.88 -47.59 -22.65
N ASP A 70 -10.62 -48.63 -22.22
CA ASP A 70 -10.96 -49.79 -23.05
C ASP A 70 -12.46 -50.13 -23.10
N GLY A 71 -13.32 -49.35 -22.43
CA GLY A 71 -14.77 -49.52 -22.44
C GLY A 71 -15.31 -50.70 -21.64
N LYS A 72 -14.44 -51.48 -20.95
CA LYS A 72 -14.89 -52.63 -20.16
C LYS A 72 -15.72 -52.22 -18.94
N PRO A 73 -16.72 -53.04 -18.52
CA PRO A 73 -17.55 -52.71 -17.37
C PRO A 73 -16.73 -52.73 -16.07
N ILE A 74 -16.96 -51.74 -15.23
CA ILE A 74 -16.40 -51.60 -13.88
C ILE A 74 -17.44 -52.15 -12.90
N ASP A 75 -17.06 -53.19 -12.16
CA ASP A 75 -17.85 -53.66 -11.02
C ASP A 75 -17.40 -52.88 -9.78
N ARG A 76 -18.34 -52.23 -9.08
CA ARG A 76 -18.05 -51.36 -7.94
C ARG A 76 -17.44 -52.13 -6.76
N ASP A 77 -17.72 -53.42 -6.67
CA ASP A 77 -17.23 -54.28 -5.60
C ASP A 77 -15.89 -54.96 -5.95
N GLN A 78 -15.45 -54.87 -7.21
CA GLN A 78 -14.18 -55.43 -7.72
C GLN A 78 -13.21 -54.33 -8.15
N VAL A 79 -13.00 -53.38 -7.24
CA VAL A 79 -12.00 -52.33 -7.38
C VAL A 79 -11.07 -52.31 -6.18
N TYR A 80 -9.78 -52.15 -6.44
CA TYR A 80 -8.75 -52.28 -5.40
C TYR A 80 -7.80 -51.09 -5.43
N VAL A 81 -7.43 -50.59 -4.25
CA VAL A 81 -6.40 -49.54 -4.14
C VAL A 81 -5.03 -50.15 -4.40
N ASP A 82 -4.35 -49.66 -5.43
CA ASP A 82 -3.00 -50.11 -5.77
C ASP A 82 -1.95 -49.35 -4.93
N LYS A 83 -1.57 -49.97 -3.82
CA LYS A 83 -0.57 -49.40 -2.89
C LYS A 83 0.83 -49.34 -3.49
N ASN A 84 1.17 -50.22 -4.43
CA ASN A 84 2.50 -50.24 -5.04
C ASN A 84 2.62 -49.12 -6.06
N LEU A 85 1.62 -48.97 -6.93
CA LEU A 85 1.55 -47.85 -7.86
C LEU A 85 1.52 -46.51 -7.13
N GLN A 86 0.75 -46.39 -6.02
CA GLN A 86 0.75 -45.20 -5.18
C GLN A 86 2.17 -44.86 -4.67
N LYS A 87 2.92 -45.85 -4.18
CA LYS A 87 4.30 -45.65 -3.70
C LYS A 87 5.24 -45.20 -4.82
N THR A 88 5.10 -45.78 -6.02
CA THR A 88 5.90 -45.40 -7.19
C THR A 88 5.63 -43.96 -7.60
N ILE A 89 4.35 -43.58 -7.72
CA ILE A 89 3.95 -42.20 -8.05
C ILE A 89 4.45 -41.20 -6.99
N GLN A 90 4.39 -41.59 -5.72
CA GLN A 90 4.88 -40.79 -4.59
C GLN A 90 6.40 -40.54 -4.60
N GLN A 91 7.18 -41.34 -5.33
CA GLN A 91 8.63 -41.18 -5.48
C GLN A 91 9.03 -40.32 -6.68
N LEU A 92 8.08 -39.93 -7.53
CA LEU A 92 8.35 -39.06 -8.69
C LEU A 92 8.97 -37.74 -8.23
N GLN A 93 9.95 -37.28 -9.00
CA GLN A 93 10.64 -36.02 -8.74
C GLN A 93 9.81 -34.83 -9.22
N VAL A 94 9.59 -33.88 -8.32
CA VAL A 94 8.82 -32.66 -8.55
C VAL A 94 9.59 -31.44 -8.08
N LYS A 95 9.35 -30.31 -8.73
CA LYS A 95 9.79 -28.99 -8.30
C LYS A 95 8.68 -28.35 -7.46
N CYS A 96 9.07 -27.45 -6.56
CA CYS A 96 8.09 -26.63 -5.86
C CYS A 96 7.22 -25.84 -6.86
N THR A 97 5.92 -25.74 -6.62
CA THR A 97 5.00 -24.91 -7.44
C THR A 97 5.45 -23.44 -7.49
N PHE A 98 6.14 -22.98 -6.44
CA PHE A 98 6.72 -21.62 -6.34
C PHE A 98 8.16 -21.53 -6.90
N HIS A 99 8.55 -22.41 -7.82
CA HIS A 99 9.90 -22.37 -8.40
C HIS A 99 10.14 -21.09 -9.22
N GLU A 100 9.12 -20.56 -9.89
CA GLU A 100 9.19 -19.28 -10.61
C GLU A 100 9.39 -18.09 -9.65
N ASN A 101 8.83 -18.22 -8.44
CA ASN A 101 9.03 -17.28 -7.33
C ASN A 101 10.42 -17.43 -6.66
N GLY A 102 11.27 -18.32 -7.16
CA GLY A 102 12.65 -18.52 -6.72
C GLY A 102 12.86 -19.70 -5.77
N CYS A 103 11.84 -20.52 -5.50
CA CYS A 103 12.04 -21.73 -4.70
C CYS A 103 12.92 -22.73 -5.48
N LYS A 104 14.04 -23.16 -4.89
CA LYS A 104 14.95 -24.14 -5.49
C LYS A 104 14.66 -25.58 -5.08
N TRP A 105 13.63 -25.81 -4.26
CA TRP A 105 13.32 -27.13 -3.75
C TRP A 105 12.86 -28.06 -4.88
N THR A 106 13.51 -29.22 -4.94
CA THR A 106 13.17 -30.36 -5.79
C THR A 106 13.23 -31.59 -4.90
N GLY A 107 12.20 -32.44 -4.96
CA GLY A 107 12.09 -33.60 -4.08
C GLY A 107 11.04 -34.59 -4.56
N GLN A 108 10.71 -35.57 -3.71
CA GLN A 108 9.71 -36.58 -4.04
C GLN A 108 8.30 -36.01 -3.85
N LEU A 109 7.35 -36.45 -4.68
CA LEU A 109 5.94 -36.02 -4.58
C LEU A 109 5.35 -36.18 -3.16
N LYS A 110 5.75 -37.23 -2.43
CA LYS A 110 5.32 -37.46 -1.04
C LYS A 110 5.78 -36.39 -0.04
N GLU A 111 6.82 -35.62 -0.37
CA GLU A 111 7.45 -34.60 0.49
C GLU A 111 6.82 -33.21 0.27
N VAL A 112 6.03 -33.03 -0.79
CA VAL A 112 5.34 -31.77 -1.10
C VAL A 112 4.44 -31.30 0.05
N PRO A 113 3.61 -32.13 0.71
CA PRO A 113 2.75 -31.68 1.79
C PRO A 113 3.52 -31.18 3.02
N SER A 114 4.75 -31.66 3.25
CA SER A 114 5.64 -31.14 4.29
C SER A 114 6.37 -29.87 3.85
N HIS A 115 6.76 -29.78 2.58
CA HIS A 115 7.52 -28.63 2.06
C HIS A 115 6.66 -27.36 1.92
N ILE A 116 5.48 -27.45 1.31
CA ILE A 116 4.66 -26.27 0.95
C ILE A 116 4.30 -25.39 2.17
N PRO A 117 3.92 -25.95 3.34
CA PRO A 117 3.66 -25.16 4.55
C PRO A 117 4.88 -24.44 5.11
N GLU A 118 6.10 -24.81 4.71
CA GLU A 118 7.37 -24.22 5.18
C GLU A 118 8.07 -23.39 4.09
N CYS A 119 7.56 -23.43 2.85
CA CYS A 119 8.19 -22.78 1.71
C CYS A 119 8.24 -21.25 1.87
N GLU A 120 9.45 -20.70 1.92
CA GLU A 120 9.72 -19.26 2.03
C GLU A 120 9.27 -18.43 0.82
N ASN A 121 9.22 -19.05 -0.36
CA ASN A 121 8.78 -18.41 -1.61
C ASN A 121 7.28 -18.59 -1.87
N ALA A 122 6.55 -19.26 -0.97
CA ALA A 122 5.11 -19.43 -1.08
C ALA A 122 4.42 -18.07 -0.96
N ASP A 123 3.48 -17.82 -1.87
CA ASP A 123 2.66 -16.61 -1.83
C ASP A 123 1.66 -16.68 -0.67
N MET A 124 1.57 -15.56 0.04
CA MET A 124 0.69 -15.36 1.18
C MET A 124 -0.16 -14.13 0.96
N VAL A 125 -1.45 -14.25 1.25
CA VAL A 125 -2.35 -13.12 1.35
C VAL A 125 -2.25 -12.53 2.75
N CYS A 126 -2.16 -11.20 2.85
CA CYS A 126 -2.12 -10.52 4.14
C CYS A 126 -3.30 -10.93 5.04
N SER A 127 -2.99 -11.46 6.24
CA SER A 127 -3.99 -11.83 7.26
C SER A 127 -4.79 -10.64 7.78
N LYS A 128 -4.25 -9.42 7.69
CA LYS A 128 -4.93 -8.16 8.04
C LYS A 128 -5.87 -7.68 6.94
N GLY A 129 -5.99 -8.41 5.83
CA GLY A 129 -6.90 -8.13 4.72
C GLY A 129 -6.54 -6.87 3.94
N CYS A 130 -5.26 -6.51 3.82
CA CYS A 130 -4.85 -5.32 3.06
C CYS A 130 -4.93 -5.50 1.53
N GLY A 131 -5.11 -6.74 1.05
CA GLY A 131 -5.21 -7.08 -0.37
C GLY A 131 -3.85 -7.34 -1.05
N VAL A 132 -2.74 -7.10 -0.36
CA VAL A 132 -1.39 -7.40 -0.87
C VAL A 132 -1.09 -8.88 -0.74
N ILE A 133 -0.52 -9.44 -1.81
CA ILE A 133 0.08 -10.78 -1.87
C ILE A 133 1.60 -10.60 -1.79
N TYR A 134 2.27 -11.38 -0.95
CA TYR A 134 3.72 -11.32 -0.74
C TYR A 134 4.27 -12.73 -0.45
N GLN A 135 5.57 -12.91 -0.61
CA GLN A 135 6.23 -14.19 -0.33
C GLN A 135 6.40 -14.39 1.19
N ARG A 136 6.31 -15.62 1.68
CA ARG A 136 6.41 -15.95 3.12
C ARG A 136 7.63 -15.35 3.80
N LYS A 137 8.81 -15.35 3.17
CA LYS A 137 10.02 -14.71 3.71
C LYS A 137 9.85 -13.21 4.00
N ASP A 138 8.97 -12.53 3.28
CA ASP A 138 8.68 -11.11 3.42
C ASP A 138 7.52 -10.84 4.41
N HIS A 139 6.99 -11.88 5.07
CA HIS A 139 5.86 -11.78 5.98
C HIS A 139 6.11 -10.82 7.15
N GLU A 140 7.28 -10.89 7.77
CA GLU A 140 7.64 -10.04 8.90
C GLU A 140 7.76 -8.57 8.46
N LYS A 141 8.52 -8.33 7.40
CA LYS A 141 8.66 -7.00 6.79
C LYS A 141 7.31 -6.42 6.39
N HIS A 142 6.47 -7.20 5.71
CA HIS A 142 5.12 -6.75 5.38
C HIS A 142 4.32 -6.41 6.65
N SER A 143 4.34 -7.27 7.66
CA SER A 143 3.52 -7.12 8.86
C SER A 143 3.88 -5.89 9.70
N VAL A 144 5.16 -5.52 9.72
CA VAL A 144 5.73 -4.45 10.57
C VAL A 144 5.92 -3.14 9.79
N GLU A 145 6.31 -3.19 8.52
CA GLU A 145 6.75 -2.01 7.76
C GLU A 145 5.81 -1.65 6.59
N ASP A 146 5.38 -2.62 5.79
CA ASP A 146 4.70 -2.30 4.52
C ASP A 146 3.18 -2.31 4.63
N CYS A 147 2.60 -3.10 5.54
CA CYS A 147 1.16 -3.30 5.61
C CYS A 147 0.44 -2.01 6.02
N LEU A 148 -0.38 -1.45 5.13
CA LEU A 148 -1.21 -0.27 5.39
C LEU A 148 -2.31 -0.52 6.44
N LYS A 149 -2.64 -1.78 6.71
CA LYS A 149 -3.57 -2.17 7.77
C LYS A 149 -2.87 -2.58 9.07
N ARG A 150 -1.54 -2.43 9.18
CA ARG A 150 -0.82 -2.62 10.44
C ARG A 150 -1.28 -1.60 11.48
N VAL A 151 -1.18 -1.99 12.75
CA VAL A 151 -1.40 -1.09 13.87
C VAL A 151 -0.10 -0.33 14.12
N VAL A 152 -0.21 0.98 14.28
CA VAL A 152 0.86 1.87 14.72
C VAL A 152 0.37 2.63 15.94
N ILE A 153 1.27 2.99 16.83
CA ILE A 153 0.95 3.82 17.99
C ILE A 153 1.14 5.28 17.57
N CYS A 154 0.14 6.12 17.80
CA CYS A 154 0.29 7.54 17.59
C CYS A 154 1.31 8.11 18.59
N GLU A 155 2.39 8.70 18.09
CA GLU A 155 3.46 9.30 18.91
C GLU A 155 3.01 10.50 19.76
N HIS A 156 1.79 10.99 19.53
CA HIS A 156 1.27 12.17 20.20
C HIS A 156 0.22 11.84 21.26
N CYS A 157 -0.67 10.88 20.98
CA CYS A 157 -1.76 10.51 21.90
C CYS A 157 -1.71 9.06 22.38
N GLU A 158 -0.69 8.29 21.96
CA GLU A 158 -0.44 6.90 22.36
C GLU A 158 -1.56 5.91 22.00
N LYS A 159 -2.51 6.31 21.16
CA LYS A 159 -3.59 5.43 20.69
C LYS A 159 -3.11 4.51 19.57
N GLU A 160 -3.63 3.29 19.57
CA GLU A 160 -3.48 2.32 18.48
C GLU A 160 -4.34 2.72 17.28
N ILE A 161 -3.68 2.95 16.13
CA ILE A 161 -4.33 3.39 14.90
C ILE A 161 -3.86 2.49 13.75
N LYS A 162 -4.74 2.11 12.82
CA LYS A 162 -4.29 1.42 11.60
C LYS A 162 -3.55 2.41 10.71
N LYS A 163 -2.41 2.03 10.11
CA LYS A 163 -1.54 2.95 9.34
C LYS A 163 -2.28 3.77 8.27
N HIS A 164 -3.22 3.18 7.53
CA HIS A 164 -4.02 3.89 6.53
C HIS A 164 -4.98 4.95 7.11
N TYR A 165 -5.33 4.86 8.39
CA TYR A 165 -6.10 5.90 9.10
C TYR A 165 -5.20 6.88 9.86
N LEU A 166 -3.88 6.73 9.83
CA LEU A 166 -2.98 7.58 10.60
C LEU A 166 -3.07 9.05 10.15
N ASP A 167 -3.15 9.31 8.84
CA ASP A 167 -3.23 10.66 8.31
C ASP A 167 -4.55 11.34 8.71
N SER A 168 -5.67 10.61 8.65
CA SER A 168 -6.96 11.09 9.16
C SER A 168 -6.97 11.26 10.67
N HIS A 169 -6.25 10.39 11.40
CA HIS A 169 -6.10 10.48 12.84
C HIS A 169 -5.32 11.73 13.22
N TYR A 170 -4.19 12.03 12.57
CA TYR A 170 -3.40 13.24 12.85
C TYR A 170 -4.22 14.52 12.70
N LYS A 171 -5.11 14.60 11.70
CA LYS A 171 -6.04 15.72 11.52
C LYS A 171 -7.01 15.92 12.70
N ALA A 172 -7.32 14.86 13.46
CA ALA A 172 -8.27 14.87 14.57
C ALA A 172 -7.63 14.46 15.91
N CYS A 173 -6.29 14.37 15.98
CA CYS A 173 -5.61 13.80 17.12
C CYS A 173 -5.50 14.87 18.22
N PRO A 174 -6.00 14.59 19.44
CA PRO A 174 -6.14 15.59 20.50
C PRO A 174 -4.81 16.09 21.06
N ARG A 175 -3.70 15.43 20.73
CA ARG A 175 -2.35 15.80 21.16
C ARG A 175 -1.40 16.06 19.99
N PHE A 176 -1.90 16.05 18.75
CA PHE A 176 -1.06 16.30 17.58
C PHE A 176 -0.46 17.71 17.69
N PRO A 177 0.87 17.86 17.54
CA PRO A 177 1.49 19.18 17.53
C PRO A 177 0.91 19.94 16.35
N LEU A 178 0.29 21.09 16.62
CA LEU A 178 -0.23 22.00 15.61
C LEU A 178 0.94 22.64 14.84
N THR A 179 1.61 21.87 13.98
CA THR A 179 2.49 22.36 12.93
C THR A 179 1.69 22.42 11.64
N ALA A 180 1.67 23.62 11.04
CA ALA A 180 0.90 23.94 9.84
C ALA A 180 0.97 22.85 8.76
N VAL A 181 -0.21 22.45 8.26
CA VAL A 181 -0.35 21.42 7.23
C VAL A 181 -0.01 22.01 5.87
N GLU A 182 1.07 21.55 5.23
CA GLU A 182 1.33 21.78 3.80
C GLU A 182 0.49 20.81 2.97
N ASP A 183 -0.35 21.35 2.09
CA ASP A 183 -1.08 20.59 1.05
C ASP A 183 -0.37 20.74 -0.31
N ARG A 184 -0.35 19.63 -1.05
CA ARG A 184 0.07 19.39 -2.45
C ARG A 184 1.54 19.15 -2.74
N GLN A 185 1.78 18.04 -3.46
CA GLN A 185 2.93 17.83 -4.35
C GLN A 185 3.17 19.10 -5.18
N LEU A 186 4.12 19.92 -4.75
CA LEU A 186 4.71 20.94 -5.60
C LEU A 186 5.60 20.22 -6.63
N PRO A 187 5.59 20.65 -7.91
CA PRO A 187 6.54 20.13 -8.89
C PRO A 187 7.95 20.29 -8.34
N ALA A 188 8.78 19.27 -8.55
CA ALA A 188 10.11 19.12 -7.95
C ALA A 188 11.15 20.18 -8.35
N LYS A 189 10.77 21.42 -8.73
CA LYS A 189 11.67 22.51 -9.11
C LYS A 189 11.13 23.88 -8.63
N VAL A 190 10.87 24.03 -7.33
CA VAL A 190 10.40 25.30 -6.74
C VAL A 190 11.15 25.65 -5.45
N GLN A 191 11.17 26.93 -5.09
CA GLN A 191 11.72 27.39 -3.81
C GLN A 191 10.83 26.89 -2.67
N ARG A 192 11.44 26.28 -1.64
CA ARG A 192 10.71 25.80 -0.46
C ARG A 192 10.58 26.92 0.58
N GLY A 193 9.45 26.99 1.26
CA GLY A 193 9.20 27.97 2.31
C GLY A 193 8.28 27.41 3.39
N GLN A 194 8.46 27.89 4.61
CA GLN A 194 7.66 27.53 5.78
C GLN A 194 7.00 28.78 6.35
N SER A 195 5.70 28.72 6.60
CA SER A 195 4.99 29.77 7.35
C SER A 195 5.05 29.54 8.84
N ARG A 196 5.18 30.62 9.62
CA ARG A 196 5.12 30.62 11.08
C ARG A 196 4.07 31.62 11.55
N ALA A 197 3.15 31.18 12.40
CA ALA A 197 2.20 32.04 13.09
C ALA A 197 2.58 32.21 14.56
N CYS A 198 2.62 33.46 15.03
CA CYS A 198 2.71 33.80 16.45
C CYS A 198 1.34 34.32 16.88
N LEU A 199 0.49 33.41 17.37
CA LEU A 199 -0.91 33.70 17.69
C LEU A 199 -1.07 34.83 18.72
N TYR A 200 -0.14 34.92 19.67
CA TYR A 200 -0.12 35.98 20.69
C TYR A 200 0.92 37.07 20.41
N GLY A 201 1.37 37.19 19.16
CA GLY A 201 2.31 38.21 18.70
C GLY A 201 3.78 37.93 18.98
N ASP A 202 4.63 38.64 18.25
CA ASP A 202 6.09 38.54 18.32
C ASP A 202 6.75 39.86 18.75
N GLY A 203 7.78 39.78 19.59
CA GLY A 203 8.54 40.95 20.05
C GLY A 203 7.68 42.01 20.75
N LYS A 204 7.80 43.27 20.30
CA LYS A 204 7.16 44.44 20.94
C LYS A 204 5.63 44.48 20.86
N VAL A 205 5.02 43.64 20.03
CA VAL A 205 3.56 43.62 19.82
C VAL A 205 2.87 42.39 20.41
N ARG A 206 3.63 41.59 21.18
CA ARG A 206 3.11 40.45 21.93
C ARG A 206 1.93 40.87 22.81
N GLY A 207 0.87 40.07 22.80
CA GLY A 207 -0.39 40.29 23.52
C GLY A 207 -1.28 41.39 22.95
N LYS A 208 -0.91 42.00 21.81
CA LYS A 208 -1.73 43.00 21.13
C LYS A 208 -2.16 42.57 19.73
N HIS A 209 -1.27 41.90 19.01
CA HIS A 209 -1.51 41.45 17.64
C HIS A 209 -1.09 40.00 17.48
N MET A 210 -1.72 39.28 16.56
CA MET A 210 -1.17 38.09 15.92
C MET A 210 -0.15 38.51 14.86
N SER A 211 0.93 37.74 14.73
CA SER A 211 2.01 37.96 13.74
C SER A 211 2.16 36.76 12.81
N LEU A 212 2.41 36.99 11.53
CA LEU A 212 2.64 35.94 10.53
C LEU A 212 3.95 36.16 9.80
N PHE A 213 4.70 35.08 9.57
CA PHE A 213 5.99 35.11 8.90
C PHE A 213 6.14 33.96 7.92
N VAL A 214 7.03 34.14 6.94
CA VAL A 214 7.54 33.10 6.05
C VAL A 214 9.05 33.05 6.20
N GLY A 215 9.62 31.84 6.28
CA GLY A 215 11.05 31.59 6.13
C GLY A 215 11.31 30.69 4.93
N LEU A 216 12.38 30.98 4.19
CA LEU A 216 12.81 30.12 3.08
C LEU A 216 13.58 28.92 3.62
N LEU A 217 13.31 27.74 3.06
CA LEU A 217 13.94 26.48 3.42
C LEU A 217 14.93 26.06 2.34
N LYS A 218 15.99 25.38 2.74
CA LYS A 218 16.92 24.77 1.80
C LYS A 218 16.20 23.72 0.95
N GLY A 219 16.32 23.84 -0.37
CA GLY A 219 15.76 22.93 -1.35
C GLY A 219 16.83 22.19 -2.14
N ASP A 220 16.51 20.98 -2.60
CA ASP A 220 17.41 20.15 -3.43
C ASP A 220 17.74 20.80 -4.79
N TYR A 221 16.92 21.77 -5.22
CA TYR A 221 16.99 22.43 -6.52
C TYR A 221 17.44 23.90 -6.44
N ASP A 222 17.90 24.37 -5.27
CA ASP A 222 18.26 25.78 -5.05
C ASP A 222 19.36 26.30 -6.00
N VAL A 223 20.18 25.41 -6.57
CA VAL A 223 21.17 25.74 -7.63
C VAL A 223 20.51 26.26 -8.91
N LEU A 224 19.34 25.74 -9.25
CA LEU A 224 18.64 26.01 -10.51
C LEU A 224 17.67 27.19 -10.41
N LEU A 225 17.41 27.68 -9.20
CA LEU A 225 16.38 28.69 -8.93
C LEU A 225 16.97 30.10 -8.89
N SER A 226 16.14 31.09 -9.19
CA SER A 226 16.53 32.50 -9.16
C SER A 226 16.65 33.02 -7.72
N TRP A 227 17.70 33.78 -7.45
CA TRP A 227 17.97 34.38 -6.14
C TRP A 227 18.40 35.83 -6.27
N PRO A 228 18.09 36.70 -5.27
CA PRO A 228 17.31 36.43 -4.06
C PRO A 228 15.80 36.25 -4.34
N PHE A 229 15.07 35.67 -3.38
CA PHE A 229 13.62 35.54 -3.42
C PHE A 229 12.96 36.92 -3.58
N SER A 230 12.13 37.06 -4.61
CA SER A 230 11.52 38.32 -5.01
C SER A 230 10.00 38.27 -5.17
N HIS A 231 9.41 37.07 -5.03
CA HIS A 231 7.98 36.86 -5.22
C HIS A 231 7.15 37.50 -4.12
N ARG A 232 6.03 38.13 -4.50
CA ARG A 232 5.07 38.71 -3.58
C ARG A 232 4.43 37.60 -2.74
N VAL A 233 4.35 37.79 -1.42
CA VAL A 233 3.71 36.86 -0.50
C VAL A 233 2.50 37.53 0.13
N THR A 234 1.33 36.91 0.03
CA THR A 234 0.08 37.39 0.59
C THR A 234 -0.40 36.45 1.68
N PHE A 235 -0.54 36.98 2.89
CA PHE A 235 -1.17 36.32 4.03
C PHE A 235 -2.65 36.71 4.08
N THR A 236 -3.53 35.74 4.28
CA THR A 236 -4.97 35.98 4.44
C THR A 236 -5.49 35.19 5.64
N LEU A 237 -6.10 35.87 6.60
CA LEU A 237 -6.94 35.26 7.62
C LEU A 237 -8.36 35.17 7.06
N LEU A 238 -8.88 33.95 7.00
CA LEU A 238 -10.20 33.71 6.44
C LEU A 238 -11.27 33.91 7.50
N ASP A 239 -12.25 34.76 7.17
CA ASP A 239 -13.50 34.88 7.90
C ASP A 239 -14.37 33.65 7.59
N GLN A 240 -14.85 32.98 8.63
CA GLN A 240 -15.63 31.75 8.55
C GLN A 240 -17.14 32.00 8.57
N CYS A 241 -17.59 33.23 8.33
CA CYS A 241 -19.00 33.55 8.12
C CYS A 241 -19.63 32.59 7.09
N GLN A 242 -20.84 32.09 7.42
CA GLN A 242 -21.53 31.11 6.57
C GLN A 242 -21.97 31.71 5.23
N ASP A 243 -22.29 32.99 5.21
CA ASP A 243 -22.55 33.73 3.98
C ASP A 243 -21.23 34.18 3.34
N PRO A 244 -20.84 33.65 2.17
CA PRO A 244 -19.61 34.05 1.49
C PRO A 244 -19.56 35.54 1.13
N ALA A 245 -20.72 36.18 0.90
CA ALA A 245 -20.79 37.61 0.57
C ALA A 245 -20.53 38.51 1.80
N GLY A 246 -20.78 37.99 3.01
CA GLY A 246 -20.53 38.67 4.28
C GLY A 246 -19.15 38.44 4.88
N ARG A 247 -18.25 37.69 4.20
CA ARG A 247 -16.91 37.39 4.70
C ARG A 247 -15.98 38.59 4.57
N HIS A 248 -15.35 38.96 5.69
CA HIS A 248 -14.37 40.03 5.76
C HIS A 248 -12.97 39.50 6.01
N ASN A 249 -12.35 38.88 5.02
CA ASN A 249 -10.99 38.34 5.18
C ASN A 249 -9.95 39.45 5.47
N ILE A 250 -9.04 39.21 6.42
CA ILE A 250 -7.91 40.13 6.67
C ILE A 250 -6.74 39.71 5.78
N THR A 251 -6.26 40.62 4.94
CA THR A 251 -5.17 40.34 4.00
C THR A 251 -3.99 41.27 4.23
N TYR A 252 -2.77 40.71 4.19
CA TYR A 252 -1.53 41.47 4.23
C TYR A 252 -0.54 40.95 3.20
N THR A 253 -0.02 41.85 2.37
CA THR A 253 0.88 41.50 1.28
C THR A 253 2.28 42.07 1.51
N VAL A 254 3.29 41.19 1.49
CA VAL A 254 4.70 41.54 1.51
C VAL A 254 5.25 41.47 0.09
N LYS A 255 5.86 42.56 -0.36
CA LYS A 255 6.73 42.57 -1.54
C LYS A 255 8.20 42.53 -1.07
N PRO A 256 8.96 41.45 -1.32
CA PRO A 256 10.35 41.37 -0.91
C PRO A 256 11.20 42.51 -1.49
N ASN A 257 12.05 43.11 -0.65
CA ASN A 257 13.02 44.12 -1.05
C ASN A 257 14.42 43.49 -1.12
N THR A 258 14.95 43.28 -2.32
CA THR A 258 16.14 42.45 -2.59
C THR A 258 17.49 43.15 -2.35
N THR A 259 17.56 44.04 -1.35
CA THR A 259 18.81 44.72 -0.98
C THR A 259 19.80 43.79 -0.27
N LYS A 260 21.08 44.19 -0.21
CA LYS A 260 22.15 43.42 0.47
C LYS A 260 21.84 43.13 1.94
N GLU A 261 21.18 44.07 2.62
CA GLU A 261 20.78 43.97 4.04
C GLU A 261 19.76 42.85 4.27
N ASN A 262 18.90 42.56 3.29
CA ASN A 262 17.86 41.54 3.40
C ASN A 262 18.31 40.14 2.96
N ARG A 263 19.60 39.99 2.61
CA ARG A 263 20.18 38.69 2.23
C ARG A 263 19.95 37.57 3.26
N PRO A 264 19.99 37.79 4.59
CA PRO A 264 19.70 36.73 5.57
C PRO A 264 18.28 36.16 5.51
N PHE A 265 17.34 36.90 4.90
CA PHE A 265 15.93 36.52 4.76
C PHE A 265 15.63 35.97 3.37
N LEU A 266 16.13 36.65 2.33
CA LEU A 266 15.76 36.44 0.93
C LEU A 266 16.82 35.72 0.09
N GLY A 267 18.06 35.61 0.58
CA GLY A 267 19.15 34.97 -0.14
C GLY A 267 18.97 33.46 -0.25
N ARG A 268 19.78 32.83 -1.11
CA ARG A 268 19.83 31.37 -1.22
C ARG A 268 20.17 30.74 0.14
N PRO A 269 19.37 29.79 0.66
CA PRO A 269 19.65 29.12 1.92
C PRO A 269 21.00 28.41 1.92
N THR A 270 21.79 28.69 2.95
CA THR A 270 23.04 27.96 3.25
C THR A 270 22.87 27.00 4.42
N SER A 271 21.90 27.27 5.30
CA SER A 271 21.43 26.44 6.40
C SER A 271 20.03 25.88 6.11
N GLU A 272 19.50 25.01 6.98
CA GLU A 272 18.15 24.43 6.85
C GLU A 272 17.06 25.48 6.57
N ARG A 273 17.14 26.65 7.23
CA ARG A 273 16.21 27.77 7.02
C ARG A 273 16.93 29.11 7.07
N ASN A 274 16.40 30.10 6.34
CA ASN A 274 16.70 31.52 6.47
C ASN A 274 15.99 32.16 7.68
N ALA A 275 16.38 33.40 7.99
CA ALA A 275 15.58 34.27 8.84
C ALA A 275 14.21 34.54 8.21
N SER A 276 13.17 34.67 9.04
CA SER A 276 11.80 34.82 8.56
C SER A 276 11.42 36.30 8.38
N PHE A 277 10.62 36.58 7.36
CA PHE A 277 10.07 37.90 7.07
C PHE A 277 8.54 37.83 6.98
N GLY A 278 7.83 38.93 7.24
CA GLY A 278 6.37 38.89 7.29
C GLY A 278 5.73 40.12 7.93
N ALA A 279 4.57 39.89 8.55
CA ALA A 279 3.72 40.88 9.17
C ALA A 279 3.77 40.74 10.70
N GLN A 280 4.56 41.60 11.35
CA GLN A 280 4.63 41.60 12.82
C GLN A 280 3.29 42.06 13.44
N LYS A 281 2.61 43.03 12.82
CA LYS A 281 1.26 43.48 13.18
C LYS A 281 0.26 43.03 12.11
N PHE A 282 -0.09 41.75 12.12
CA PHE A 282 -0.97 41.20 11.09
C PHE A 282 -2.45 41.39 11.42
N CYS A 283 -2.89 40.96 12.60
CA CYS A 283 -4.28 41.06 13.05
C CYS A 283 -4.30 41.47 14.52
N GLU A 284 -5.08 42.47 14.90
CA GLU A 284 -5.29 42.81 16.32
C GLU A 284 -6.03 41.67 17.02
N LEU A 285 -5.56 41.28 18.21
CA LEU A 285 -6.18 40.13 18.92
C LEU A 285 -7.65 40.39 19.26
N GLY A 286 -7.99 41.63 19.59
CA GLY A 286 -9.38 42.01 19.86
C GLY A 286 -10.31 41.94 18.65
N LEU A 287 -9.80 41.77 17.42
CA LEU A 287 -10.63 41.50 16.24
C LEU A 287 -10.96 40.02 16.10
N LEU A 288 -10.08 39.13 16.57
CA LEU A 288 -10.30 37.68 16.52
C LEU A 288 -11.50 37.24 17.36
N GLU A 289 -11.79 37.98 18.44
CA GLU A 289 -12.91 37.72 19.35
C GLU A 289 -14.24 38.34 18.89
N LYS A 290 -14.19 39.30 17.95
CA LYS A 290 -15.37 40.08 17.52
C LYS A 290 -16.04 39.56 16.25
N LEU A 291 -15.32 38.77 15.46
CA LEU A 291 -15.73 38.31 14.14
C LEU A 291 -15.49 36.80 14.03
N ASP A 292 -16.07 36.16 13.01
CA ASP A 292 -16.05 34.71 12.81
C ASP A 292 -14.69 34.18 12.29
N TYR A 293 -13.56 34.75 12.72
CA TYR A 293 -12.23 34.26 12.34
C TYR A 293 -11.83 32.98 13.07
N VAL A 294 -12.40 32.74 14.25
CA VAL A 294 -12.21 31.52 15.05
C VAL A 294 -13.57 30.88 15.29
N ARG A 295 -13.77 29.66 14.79
CA ARG A 295 -14.98 28.86 15.03
C ARG A 295 -14.56 27.46 15.41
N ASP A 296 -15.22 26.89 16.41
CA ASP A 296 -14.93 25.54 16.92
C ASP A 296 -13.43 25.35 17.26
N ASP A 297 -12.81 26.39 17.83
CA ASP A 297 -11.37 26.45 18.17
C ASP A 297 -10.43 26.29 16.96
N VAL A 298 -10.91 26.61 15.76
CA VAL A 298 -10.17 26.53 14.50
C VAL A 298 -10.13 27.89 13.82
N MET A 299 -8.98 28.24 13.26
CA MET A 299 -8.80 29.39 12.36
C MET A 299 -8.11 28.96 11.07
N PHE A 300 -8.39 29.65 9.97
CA PHE A 300 -7.80 29.34 8.68
C PHE A 300 -6.92 30.48 8.17
N ILE A 301 -5.66 30.17 7.89
CA ILE A 301 -4.68 31.11 7.35
C ILE A 301 -4.24 30.59 5.98
N LYS A 302 -4.42 31.43 4.96
CA LYS A 302 -3.94 31.17 3.60
C LYS A 302 -2.66 31.97 3.38
N VAL A 303 -1.62 31.32 2.86
CA VAL A 303 -0.39 31.97 2.38
C VAL A 303 -0.30 31.73 0.89
N GLN A 304 -0.22 32.79 0.10
CA GLN A 304 -0.13 32.73 -1.35
C GLN A 304 1.15 33.40 -1.82
N VAL A 305 1.95 32.70 -2.61
CA VAL A 305 3.12 33.26 -3.30
C VAL A 305 2.73 33.52 -4.74
N ASP A 306 3.01 34.72 -5.22
CA ASP A 306 2.77 35.11 -6.61
C ASP A 306 3.84 34.52 -7.53
N THR A 307 3.41 33.64 -8.43
CA THR A 307 4.27 32.93 -9.38
C THR A 307 4.07 33.40 -10.81
N GLU A 308 3.30 34.46 -11.07
CA GLU A 308 3.01 34.93 -12.43
C GLU A 308 4.28 35.41 -13.17
N ASP A 309 5.23 35.98 -12.42
CA ASP A 309 6.53 36.44 -12.93
C ASP A 309 7.60 35.32 -13.01
N MET A 310 7.22 34.05 -12.78
CA MET A 310 8.16 32.92 -12.87
C MET A 310 8.40 32.54 -14.33
N THR A 311 9.60 32.81 -14.84
CA THR A 311 10.05 32.22 -16.10
C THR A 311 10.15 30.70 -15.94
N PRO A 312 9.46 29.89 -16.77
CA PRO A 312 9.64 28.44 -16.75
C PRO A 312 11.10 28.08 -17.08
N LEU A 313 11.68 27.17 -16.28
CA LEU A 313 12.99 26.56 -16.54
C LEU A 313 12.88 25.43 -17.58
#